data_AF-A0A951QS49-F1
#
_entry.id   AF-A0A951QS49-F1
#
_cell.length_a   1.000
_cell.length_b   1.000
_cell.length_c   1.000
_cell.angle_alpha   90.00
_cell.angle_beta   90.00
_cell.angle_gamma   90.00
#
_symmetry.space_group_name_H-M   'P 1'
#
loop_
_entity.id
_entity.type
_entity.pdbx_description
1 polymer ?
#
loop_
_entity_poly.entity_id
_entity_poly.type
_entity_poly.pdbx_seq_one_letter_code
_entity_poly.pdbx_strand_id
1 'polypeptide(L)'
;MFKPRTLVIALTVVILAFVAVTQVHRQPAVASGGTCNPTSANRPICPSTAPSNTATFLDPTVTVSNPGNITLGEKVYVAPFAELNATNGSIRISEDSNVQDQVRIIALGTGVQIGPRVIMAHMATVKGATYIGTQGSTGPFTDPITNTQFNNDPAETFLAFNCEVDGATVEKNTVVNFLSRVGPGVTLPAGKVVLPGKNVTTNQQASDGSLGKVADLTQADVSLMQGIIEVNEAFAKGYSDLATTNLSNVTGINLAPVTSFNPGGLPKLNGVTTQNPTFRNRIIGDVVMQDSLNRLNKRMGNRISLRGDEGHPFNIGNVFMADDVVLHALEETNLTLGSPVGYAPRALVHGGRQVVNGVANGPETSIGNLVGLGPNSVVFRSVIGAVSAIGEKSAVFNSTLPQYTFINNNTIYANNGAIISPVEW
;
A
#
# COMPACT_ATOMS: atom_id res chain seq x y z
N MET A 1 -58.99 16.34 26.22
CA MET A 1 -60.21 16.32 25.39
C MET A 1 -60.06 15.21 24.36
N PHE A 2 -60.90 14.18 24.50
CA PHE A 2 -61.23 13.04 23.63
C PHE A 2 -60.45 12.77 22.31
N LYS A 3 -59.87 11.56 22.27
CA LYS A 3 -59.72 10.58 21.15
C LYS A 3 -61.00 10.43 20.27
N PRO A 4 -61.11 9.47 19.30
CA PRO A 4 -60.30 9.06 18.13
C PRO A 4 -61.21 8.73 16.89
N ARG A 5 -60.66 8.17 15.80
CA ARG A 5 -61.25 7.11 14.92
C ARG A 5 -60.20 6.76 13.83
N THR A 6 -59.48 5.62 13.73
CA THR A 6 -59.74 4.16 13.84
C THR A 6 -60.05 3.50 12.48
N LEU A 7 -59.18 2.53 12.09
CA LEU A 7 -59.38 1.32 11.25
C LEU A 7 -59.67 1.48 9.73
N VAL A 8 -59.30 0.60 8.77
CA VAL A 8 -58.43 -0.61 8.68
C VAL A 8 -58.37 -1.13 7.21
N ILE A 9 -57.27 -1.82 6.86
CA ILE A 9 -57.02 -2.92 5.88
C ILE A 9 -57.53 -2.83 4.42
N ALA A 10 -56.60 -2.97 3.47
CA ALA A 10 -56.65 -4.03 2.45
C ALA A 10 -55.26 -4.33 1.86
N LEU A 11 -54.92 -5.61 1.92
CA LEU A 11 -53.70 -6.28 1.49
C LEU A 11 -53.80 -6.59 -0.02
N THR A 12 -52.77 -6.32 -0.82
CA THR A 12 -52.51 -7.13 -2.03
C THR A 12 -51.03 -7.10 -2.37
N VAL A 13 -50.35 -8.18 -2.00
CA VAL A 13 -48.98 -8.51 -2.39
C VAL A 13 -49.07 -9.29 -3.70
N VAL A 14 -48.44 -8.78 -4.77
CA VAL A 14 -48.21 -9.53 -6.01
C VAL A 14 -46.80 -10.10 -5.95
N ILE A 15 -46.70 -11.40 -5.66
CA ILE A 15 -45.48 -12.19 -5.81
C ILE A 15 -45.40 -12.58 -7.29
N LEU A 16 -44.44 -12.01 -8.01
CA LEU A 16 -44.03 -12.48 -9.33
C LEU A 16 -42.87 -13.46 -9.14
N ALA A 17 -43.16 -14.76 -9.23
CA ALA A 17 -42.14 -15.81 -9.19
C ALA A 17 -41.46 -15.93 -10.56
N PHE A 18 -40.22 -15.46 -10.66
CA PHE A 18 -39.31 -15.88 -11.73
C PHE A 18 -38.58 -17.15 -11.28
N VAL A 19 -38.93 -18.27 -11.89
CA VAL A 19 -38.17 -19.53 -11.78
C VAL A 19 -36.96 -19.39 -12.69
N ALA A 20 -35.85 -18.88 -12.15
CA ALA A 20 -34.54 -19.09 -12.73
C ALA A 20 -34.05 -20.47 -12.24
N VAL A 21 -33.97 -21.41 -13.18
CA VAL A 21 -33.31 -22.71 -12.97
C VAL A 21 -31.84 -22.42 -12.68
N THR A 22 -31.47 -22.38 -11.40
CA THR A 22 -30.07 -22.39 -11.00
C THR A 22 -29.54 -23.79 -11.29
N GLN A 23 -28.64 -23.90 -12.28
CA GLN A 23 -27.74 -25.04 -12.31
C GLN A 23 -26.89 -24.97 -11.04
N VAL A 24 -27.29 -25.74 -10.03
CA VAL A 24 -26.47 -26.04 -8.86
C VAL A 24 -25.28 -26.84 -9.37
N HIS A 25 -24.24 -26.14 -9.82
CA HIS A 25 -22.90 -26.72 -9.83
C HIS A 25 -22.58 -27.01 -8.38
N ARG A 26 -22.47 -28.31 -8.04
CA ARG A 26 -21.86 -28.73 -6.78
C ARG A 26 -20.45 -28.13 -6.76
N GLN A 27 -20.29 -26.99 -6.09
CA GLN A 27 -18.97 -26.50 -5.75
C GLN A 27 -18.34 -27.58 -4.86
N PRO A 28 -17.15 -28.11 -5.21
CA PRO A 28 -16.44 -29.00 -4.33
C PRO A 28 -16.19 -28.27 -3.00
N ALA A 29 -16.25 -29.01 -1.90
CA ALA A 29 -16.00 -28.49 -0.56
C ALA A 29 -14.68 -27.71 -0.53
N VAL A 30 -14.77 -26.41 -0.26
CA VAL A 30 -13.63 -25.52 -0.13
C VAL A 30 -12.89 -25.90 1.15
N ALA A 31 -11.62 -26.30 1.03
CA ALA A 31 -10.74 -26.39 2.18
C ALA A 31 -10.51 -24.97 2.72
N SER A 32 -11.24 -24.63 3.78
CA SER A 32 -10.92 -23.49 4.64
C SER A 32 -9.57 -23.76 5.33
N GLY A 33 -8.63 -22.82 5.26
CA GLY A 33 -7.27 -22.94 5.83
C GLY A 33 -6.17 -23.26 4.82
N GLY A 34 -6.36 -22.91 3.55
CA GLY A 34 -5.48 -23.34 2.46
C GLY A 34 -4.36 -22.35 2.17
N THR A 35 -3.12 -22.67 2.53
CA THR A 35 -1.96 -21.98 1.94
C THR A 35 -1.85 -22.32 0.46
N CYS A 36 -1.19 -21.47 -0.32
CA CYS A 36 -0.98 -21.70 -1.75
C CYS A 36 0.43 -21.32 -2.21
N ASN A 37 0.89 -21.96 -3.28
CA ASN A 37 2.08 -21.55 -4.02
C ASN A 37 1.65 -20.75 -5.26
N PRO A 38 2.25 -19.58 -5.55
CA PRO A 38 1.90 -18.72 -6.69
C PRO A 38 2.49 -19.23 -8.01
N THR A 39 2.22 -20.49 -8.35
CA THR A 39 2.54 -21.07 -9.65
C THR A 39 1.71 -20.41 -10.76
N SER A 40 2.03 -20.65 -12.04
CA SER A 40 1.22 -20.16 -13.16
C SER A 40 -0.25 -20.58 -13.09
N ALA A 41 -0.55 -21.73 -12.49
CA ALA A 41 -1.91 -22.24 -12.32
C ALA A 41 -2.68 -21.54 -11.16
N ASN A 42 -1.98 -20.82 -10.28
CA ASN A 42 -2.53 -20.12 -9.11
C ASN A 42 -2.31 -18.62 -9.20
N ARG A 43 -2.36 -18.07 -10.41
CA ARG A 43 -2.26 -16.63 -10.66
C ARG A 43 -3.36 -16.17 -11.62
N PRO A 44 -3.94 -14.98 -11.41
CA PRO A 44 -3.65 -14.03 -10.33
C PRO A 44 -4.30 -14.39 -8.99
N ILE A 45 -5.16 -15.42 -8.95
CA ILE A 45 -5.88 -15.86 -7.74
C ILE A 45 -5.20 -17.11 -7.18
N CYS A 46 -4.89 -17.11 -5.88
CA CYS A 46 -4.12 -18.15 -5.22
C CYS A 46 -4.84 -18.60 -3.92
N PRO A 47 -5.26 -19.88 -3.80
CA PRO A 47 -5.43 -20.87 -4.88
C PRO A 47 -6.37 -20.38 -5.99
N SER A 48 -6.23 -20.88 -7.24
CA SER A 48 -7.04 -20.39 -8.38
C SER A 48 -8.54 -20.66 -8.30
N THR A 49 -8.96 -21.60 -7.45
CA THR A 49 -10.37 -21.91 -7.21
C THR A 49 -10.90 -21.31 -5.90
N ALA A 50 -10.08 -20.52 -5.20
CA ALA A 50 -10.50 -19.95 -3.92
C ALA A 50 -11.61 -18.91 -4.13
N PRO A 51 -12.64 -18.90 -3.26
CA PRO A 51 -13.60 -17.80 -3.20
C PRO A 51 -12.89 -16.46 -2.96
N SER A 52 -13.33 -15.37 -3.60
CA SER A 52 -12.66 -14.07 -3.50
C SER A 52 -12.52 -13.52 -2.06
N ASN A 53 -13.41 -13.90 -1.14
CA ASN A 53 -13.34 -13.44 0.25
C ASN A 53 -12.22 -14.09 1.08
N THR A 54 -11.63 -15.17 0.58
CA THR A 54 -10.50 -15.88 1.22
C THR A 54 -9.28 -15.97 0.29
N ALA A 55 -9.44 -15.65 -1.00
CA ALA A 55 -8.38 -15.74 -1.99
C ALA A 55 -7.25 -14.74 -1.72
N THR A 56 -6.03 -15.19 -1.97
CA THR A 56 -4.88 -14.30 -2.15
C THR A 56 -4.85 -13.82 -3.60
N PHE A 57 -4.68 -12.52 -3.79
CA PHE A 57 -4.55 -11.91 -5.10
C PHE A 57 -3.11 -11.48 -5.35
N LEU A 58 -2.58 -11.85 -6.51
CA LEU A 58 -1.31 -11.36 -7.05
C LEU A 58 -1.56 -10.63 -8.36
N ASP A 59 -1.20 -9.35 -8.42
CA ASP A 59 -1.29 -8.60 -9.66
C ASP A 59 -0.50 -9.34 -10.78
N PRO A 60 -1.03 -9.37 -12.01
CA PRO A 60 -0.36 -10.06 -13.12
C PRO A 60 1.06 -9.57 -13.40
N THR A 61 1.42 -8.36 -12.97
CA THR A 61 2.77 -7.80 -13.14
C THR A 61 3.77 -8.23 -12.07
N VAL A 62 3.33 -8.96 -11.04
CA VAL A 62 4.22 -9.50 -10.00
C VAL A 62 5.24 -10.45 -10.62
N THR A 63 6.51 -10.26 -10.28
CA THR A 63 7.59 -11.17 -10.65
C THR A 63 7.77 -12.21 -9.55
N VAL A 64 7.72 -13.49 -9.92
CA VAL A 64 7.80 -14.62 -8.99
C VAL A 64 8.91 -15.56 -9.45
N SER A 65 9.96 -15.71 -8.64
CA SER A 65 11.07 -16.64 -8.89
C SER A 65 11.01 -17.81 -7.92
N ASN A 66 11.07 -19.03 -8.45
CA ASN A 66 10.93 -20.29 -7.72
C ASN A 66 9.59 -20.41 -6.93
N PRO A 67 8.43 -20.39 -7.61
CA PRO A 67 7.11 -20.32 -6.97
C PRO A 67 6.82 -21.49 -6.01
N GLY A 68 7.40 -22.67 -6.23
CA GLY A 68 7.25 -23.83 -5.32
C GLY A 68 7.86 -23.61 -3.94
N ASN A 69 8.73 -22.60 -3.80
CA ASN A 69 9.38 -22.22 -2.54
C ASN A 69 8.73 -20.98 -1.90
N ILE A 70 7.56 -20.56 -2.40
CA ILE A 70 6.80 -19.41 -1.90
C ILE A 70 5.46 -19.92 -1.39
N THR A 71 5.17 -19.72 -0.11
CA THR A 71 3.88 -20.08 0.50
C THR A 71 3.13 -18.82 0.90
N LEU A 72 1.90 -18.66 0.42
CA LEU A 72 1.03 -17.54 0.75
C LEU A 72 -0.17 -18.04 1.56
N GLY A 73 -0.54 -17.30 2.60
CA GLY A 73 -1.77 -17.49 3.38
C GLY A 73 -3.01 -17.04 2.61
N GLU A 74 -4.14 -16.96 3.31
CA GLU A 74 -5.40 -16.44 2.77
C GLU A 74 -5.40 -14.90 2.75
N LYS A 75 -6.19 -14.30 1.85
CA LYS A 75 -6.41 -12.84 1.75
C LYS A 75 -5.15 -11.97 1.63
N VAL A 76 -4.02 -12.53 1.20
CA VAL A 76 -2.83 -11.74 0.94
C VAL A 76 -3.06 -10.92 -0.32
N TYR A 77 -2.72 -9.63 -0.27
CA TYR A 77 -2.72 -8.77 -1.45
C TYR A 77 -1.28 -8.51 -1.91
N VAL A 78 -0.94 -8.91 -3.14
CA VAL A 78 0.35 -8.64 -3.77
C VAL A 78 0.13 -7.71 -4.96
N ALA A 79 0.55 -6.47 -4.82
CA ALA A 79 0.24 -5.36 -5.71
C ALA A 79 1.20 -5.28 -6.92
N PRO A 80 0.95 -4.37 -7.88
CA PRO A 80 1.74 -4.22 -9.09
C PRO A 80 3.27 -4.20 -8.91
N PHE A 81 3.97 -4.90 -9.80
CA PHE A 81 5.44 -4.89 -9.94
C PHE A 81 6.22 -5.30 -8.68
N ALA A 82 5.56 -5.89 -7.68
CA ALA A 82 6.24 -6.54 -6.57
C ALA A 82 7.10 -7.71 -7.08
N GLU A 83 8.16 -8.01 -6.35
CA GLU A 83 9.09 -9.10 -6.65
C GLU A 83 9.16 -10.07 -5.47
N LEU A 84 8.85 -11.33 -5.73
CA LEU A 84 8.99 -12.44 -4.79
C LEU A 84 10.07 -13.38 -5.32
N ASN A 85 11.28 -13.28 -4.79
CA ASN A 85 12.43 -14.05 -5.24
C ASN A 85 12.85 -15.10 -4.20
N ALA A 86 12.40 -16.34 -4.40
CA ALA A 86 12.68 -17.49 -3.53
C ALA A 86 13.72 -18.45 -4.12
N THR A 87 14.62 -17.95 -4.96
CA THR A 87 15.65 -18.77 -5.62
C THR A 87 16.63 -19.38 -4.62
N ASN A 88 17.02 -18.62 -3.59
CA ASN A 88 18.08 -18.98 -2.64
C ASN A 88 17.60 -19.11 -1.19
N GLY A 89 16.29 -19.15 -0.97
CA GLY A 89 15.64 -19.26 0.33
C GLY A 89 14.13 -19.29 0.16
N SER A 90 13.41 -19.88 1.11
CA SER A 90 11.94 -19.92 1.06
C SER A 90 11.33 -18.56 1.40
N ILE A 91 10.14 -18.28 0.88
CA ILE A 91 9.31 -17.13 1.30
C ILE A 91 8.02 -17.69 1.87
N ARG A 92 7.65 -17.29 3.08
CA ARG A 92 6.32 -17.54 3.64
C ARG A 92 5.67 -16.23 4.03
N ILE A 93 4.48 -15.97 3.50
CA ILE A 93 3.66 -14.80 3.84
C ILE A 93 2.35 -15.31 4.40
N SER A 94 2.06 -14.96 5.65
CA SER A 94 0.85 -15.40 6.33
C SER A 94 -0.34 -14.50 5.98
N GLU A 95 -1.52 -14.91 6.42
CA GLU A 95 -2.81 -14.32 6.09
C GLU A 95 -2.91 -12.81 6.42
N ASP A 96 -3.86 -12.15 5.75
CA ASP A 96 -4.21 -10.73 5.91
C ASP A 96 -3.04 -9.75 5.73
N SER A 97 -1.89 -10.23 5.25
CA SER A 97 -0.72 -9.42 4.96
C SER A 97 -0.81 -8.79 3.56
N ASN A 98 -0.04 -7.75 3.31
CA ASN A 98 0.03 -7.14 1.99
C ASN A 98 1.46 -6.83 1.57
N VAL A 99 1.71 -6.98 0.27
CA VAL A 99 2.95 -6.74 -0.45
C VAL A 99 2.64 -5.69 -1.51
N GLN A 100 2.81 -4.41 -1.18
CA GLN A 100 2.38 -3.31 -2.04
C GLN A 100 3.32 -3.07 -3.23
N ASP A 101 3.01 -2.04 -4.01
CA ASP A 101 3.63 -1.80 -5.31
C ASP A 101 5.15 -1.75 -5.22
N GLN A 102 5.82 -2.56 -6.05
CA GLN A 102 7.27 -2.67 -6.12
C GLN A 102 7.99 -3.06 -4.82
N VAL A 103 7.28 -3.64 -3.84
CA VAL A 103 7.95 -4.33 -2.73
C VAL A 103 8.83 -5.44 -3.29
N ARG A 104 10.03 -5.60 -2.72
CA ARG A 104 10.95 -6.66 -3.09
C ARG A 104 11.20 -7.57 -1.90
N ILE A 105 10.96 -8.86 -2.08
CA ILE A 105 11.28 -9.91 -1.11
C ILE A 105 12.32 -10.83 -1.74
N ILE A 106 13.56 -10.79 -1.24
CA ILE A 106 14.69 -11.54 -1.77
C ILE A 106 15.21 -12.48 -0.69
N ALA A 107 14.72 -13.72 -0.70
CA ALA A 107 15.04 -14.70 0.33
C ALA A 107 16.40 -15.36 0.11
N LEU A 108 17.18 -15.44 1.19
CA LEU A 108 18.47 -16.14 1.26
C LEU A 108 18.51 -17.04 2.51
N GLY A 109 19.33 -18.09 2.50
CA GLY A 109 19.61 -18.90 3.69
C GLY A 109 18.35 -19.60 4.23
N THR A 110 17.99 -19.32 5.49
CA THR A 110 16.78 -19.87 6.12
C THR A 110 15.48 -19.29 5.56
N GLY A 111 15.55 -18.28 4.68
CA GLY A 111 14.41 -17.69 3.99
C GLY A 111 13.80 -16.49 4.71
N VAL A 112 12.67 -16.03 4.18
CA VAL A 112 11.87 -14.92 4.73
C VAL A 112 10.57 -15.46 5.28
N GLN A 113 10.25 -15.11 6.52
CA GLN A 113 8.97 -15.43 7.15
C GLN A 113 8.25 -14.14 7.55
N ILE A 114 7.07 -13.94 6.99
CA ILE A 114 6.18 -12.84 7.28
C ILE A 114 4.97 -13.43 8.04
N GLY A 115 4.77 -12.96 9.26
CA GLY A 115 3.63 -13.30 10.11
C GLY A 115 2.31 -12.75 9.58
N PRO A 116 1.19 -12.98 10.27
CA PRO A 116 -0.11 -12.45 9.86
C PRO A 116 -0.14 -10.93 9.99
N ARG A 117 -0.98 -10.28 9.17
CA ARG A 117 -1.24 -8.82 9.23
C ARG A 117 0.03 -7.96 9.17
N VAL A 118 0.99 -8.35 8.35
CA VAL A 118 2.17 -7.52 8.05
C VAL A 118 1.91 -6.69 6.81
N ILE A 119 2.16 -5.39 6.95
CA ILE A 119 2.00 -4.40 5.89
C ILE A 119 3.38 -4.11 5.32
N MET A 120 3.62 -4.46 4.06
CA MET A 120 4.80 -4.05 3.31
C MET A 120 4.39 -2.98 2.32
N ALA A 121 4.62 -1.71 2.68
CA ALA A 121 4.23 -0.56 1.89
C ALA A 121 5.06 -0.40 0.62
N HIS A 122 4.59 0.45 -0.29
CA HIS A 122 5.22 0.66 -1.59
C HIS A 122 6.74 0.79 -1.50
N MET A 123 7.42 0.03 -2.35
CA MET A 123 8.87 0.03 -2.50
C MET A 123 9.70 -0.46 -1.29
N ALA A 124 9.08 -0.97 -0.23
CA ALA A 124 9.81 -1.60 0.87
C ALA A 124 10.63 -2.80 0.37
N THR A 125 11.79 -3.05 0.97
CA THR A 125 12.67 -4.17 0.63
C THR A 125 12.89 -5.06 1.83
N VAL A 126 12.63 -6.35 1.66
CA VAL A 126 12.90 -7.42 2.62
C VAL A 126 13.91 -8.38 2.00
N LYS A 127 15.07 -8.58 2.61
CA LYS A 127 16.08 -9.47 2.05
C LYS A 127 16.82 -10.26 3.13
N GLY A 128 17.51 -11.32 2.70
CA GLY A 128 18.26 -12.18 3.61
C GLY A 128 17.38 -13.18 4.37
N ALA A 129 17.91 -13.66 5.50
CA ALA A 129 17.17 -14.48 6.46
C ALA A 129 16.40 -13.58 7.43
N THR A 130 15.14 -13.27 7.11
CA THR A 130 14.37 -12.21 7.80
C THR A 130 13.05 -12.72 8.34
N TYR A 131 12.70 -12.29 9.55
CA TYR A 131 11.47 -12.67 10.25
C TYR A 131 10.72 -11.41 10.65
N ILE A 132 9.50 -11.23 10.17
CA ILE A 132 8.70 -10.02 10.42
C ILE A 132 7.34 -10.43 10.97
N GLY A 133 6.95 -9.92 12.14
CA GLY A 133 5.63 -10.17 12.74
C GLY A 133 5.39 -11.63 13.16
N THR A 134 6.41 -12.49 13.16
CA THR A 134 6.27 -13.91 13.52
C THR A 134 6.23 -14.13 15.03
N GLN A 135 6.82 -13.21 15.80
CA GLN A 135 6.96 -13.25 17.26
C GLN A 135 6.86 -11.82 17.84
N GLY A 136 6.78 -11.70 19.16
CA GLY A 136 6.69 -10.41 19.87
C GLY A 136 5.46 -10.31 20.77
N SER A 137 5.45 -9.30 21.63
CA SER A 137 4.35 -9.03 22.56
C SER A 137 3.15 -8.35 21.89
N THR A 138 1.94 -8.59 22.41
CA THR A 138 0.72 -7.82 22.09
C THR A 138 0.44 -6.70 23.09
N GLY A 139 1.30 -6.52 24.10
CA GLY A 139 1.23 -5.47 25.11
C GLY A 139 1.46 -6.01 26.54
N PRO A 140 1.27 -5.17 27.57
CA PRO A 140 0.88 -3.76 27.47
C PRO A 140 2.01 -2.88 26.94
N PHE A 141 1.66 -1.93 26.09
CA PHE A 141 2.48 -0.79 25.67
C PHE A 141 2.02 0.47 26.40
N THR A 142 2.88 1.49 26.49
CA THR A 142 2.52 2.80 27.03
C THR A 142 2.60 3.82 25.91
N ASP A 143 1.50 4.50 25.61
CA ASP A 143 1.48 5.57 24.62
C ASP A 143 2.25 6.79 25.17
N PRO A 144 3.36 7.23 24.53
CA PRO A 144 4.20 8.29 25.06
C PRO A 144 3.55 9.68 25.03
N ILE A 145 2.45 9.86 24.29
CA ILE A 145 1.75 11.15 24.17
C ILE A 145 0.67 11.27 25.25
N THR A 146 -0.13 10.21 25.41
CA THR A 146 -1.27 10.20 26.34
C THR A 146 -0.95 9.59 27.70
N ASN A 147 0.19 8.89 27.81
CA ASN A 147 0.62 8.10 28.96
C ASN A 147 -0.36 6.99 29.36
N THR A 148 -1.19 6.53 28.40
CA THR A 148 -2.16 5.46 28.61
C THR A 148 -1.58 4.11 28.20
N GLN A 149 -1.93 3.06 28.93
CA GLN A 149 -1.55 1.70 28.53
C GLN A 149 -2.53 1.15 27.50
N PHE A 150 -2.01 0.42 26.51
CA PHE A 150 -2.82 -0.23 25.50
C PHE A 150 -2.23 -1.60 25.12
N ASN A 151 -3.07 -2.48 24.60
CA ASN A 151 -2.68 -3.72 23.94
C ASN A 151 -3.12 -3.64 22.48
N ASN A 152 -2.46 -4.37 21.60
CA ASN A 152 -2.89 -4.54 20.22
C ASN A 152 -2.86 -6.03 19.84
N ASP A 153 -4.06 -6.60 19.75
CA ASP A 153 -4.35 -7.99 19.39
C ASP A 153 -5.69 -8.03 18.63
N PRO A 154 -5.73 -8.43 17.34
CA PRO A 154 -4.61 -8.95 16.56
C PRO A 154 -3.53 -7.88 16.31
N ALA A 155 -2.27 -8.29 16.30
CA ALA A 155 -1.13 -7.40 16.15
C ALA A 155 -0.74 -7.18 14.68
N GLU A 156 -0.51 -5.92 14.30
CA GLU A 156 0.04 -5.54 13.01
C GLU A 156 1.54 -5.17 13.10
N THR A 157 2.25 -5.32 11.98
CA THR A 157 3.61 -4.78 11.80
C THR A 157 3.67 -4.01 10.49
N PHE A 158 4.28 -2.84 10.48
CA PHE A 158 4.31 -1.95 9.32
C PHE A 158 5.72 -1.65 8.83
N LEU A 159 6.01 -2.03 7.59
CA LEU A 159 7.19 -1.63 6.85
C LEU A 159 6.79 -0.54 5.86
N ALA A 160 7.19 0.70 6.14
CA ALA A 160 6.75 1.87 5.39
C ALA A 160 7.57 2.10 4.11
N PHE A 161 7.26 3.18 3.40
CA PHE A 161 7.73 3.44 2.05
C PHE A 161 9.26 3.45 1.92
N ASN A 162 9.80 2.74 0.93
CA ASN A 162 11.25 2.66 0.67
C ASN A 162 12.11 2.25 1.89
N CYS A 163 11.54 1.60 2.92
CA CYS A 163 12.34 1.07 4.01
C CYS A 163 13.06 -0.22 3.60
N GLU A 164 14.09 -0.62 4.35
CA GLU A 164 14.81 -1.87 4.14
C GLU A 164 14.90 -2.69 5.44
N VAL A 165 14.59 -3.99 5.37
CA VAL A 165 14.86 -4.98 6.42
C VAL A 165 15.74 -6.08 5.83
N ASP A 166 16.94 -6.23 6.39
CA ASP A 166 17.99 -7.07 5.83
C ASP A 166 18.52 -8.03 6.90
N GLY A 167 18.20 -9.32 6.79
CA GLY A 167 18.69 -10.37 7.70
C GLY A 167 18.34 -10.14 9.18
N ALA A 168 17.18 -9.54 9.46
CA ALA A 168 16.78 -9.07 10.79
C ALA A 168 15.53 -9.77 11.32
N THR A 169 15.27 -9.61 12.62
CA THR A 169 13.98 -9.94 13.24
C THR A 169 13.24 -8.66 13.57
N VAL A 170 12.03 -8.50 13.06
CA VAL A 170 11.13 -7.38 13.35
C VAL A 170 9.90 -7.95 14.02
N GLU A 171 9.70 -7.65 15.29
CA GLU A 171 8.61 -8.25 16.06
C GLU A 171 7.24 -7.64 15.71
N LYS A 172 6.17 -8.29 16.17
CA LYS A 172 4.79 -7.78 16.13
C LYS A 172 4.68 -6.41 16.77
N ASN A 173 3.71 -5.59 16.36
CA ASN A 173 3.48 -4.25 16.92
C ASN A 173 4.70 -3.35 16.76
N THR A 174 5.27 -3.32 15.57
CA THR A 174 6.42 -2.46 15.25
C THR A 174 6.21 -1.72 13.94
N VAL A 175 6.91 -0.60 13.79
CA VAL A 175 6.92 0.18 12.57
C VAL A 175 8.36 0.41 12.13
N VAL A 176 8.68 0.12 10.88
CA VAL A 176 9.94 0.51 10.22
C VAL A 176 9.59 1.63 9.25
N ASN A 177 9.86 2.88 9.63
CA ASN A 177 9.33 4.05 8.95
C ASN A 177 10.02 4.33 7.60
N PHE A 178 9.51 5.26 6.82
CA PHE A 178 9.96 5.47 5.44
C PHE A 178 11.44 5.84 5.38
N LEU A 179 12.11 5.33 4.33
CA LEU A 179 13.54 5.48 4.12
C LEU A 179 14.41 5.03 5.32
N SER A 180 13.88 4.24 6.25
CA SER A 180 14.67 3.67 7.35
C SER A 180 15.18 2.27 7.01
N ARG A 181 16.15 1.78 7.79
CA ARG A 181 16.75 0.46 7.62
C ARG A 181 16.95 -0.25 8.95
N VAL A 182 16.62 -1.54 8.99
CA VAL A 182 17.01 -2.48 10.06
C VAL A 182 17.99 -3.50 9.47
N GLY A 183 19.23 -3.47 9.95
CA GLY A 183 20.32 -4.26 9.42
C GLY A 183 20.44 -5.69 9.98
N PRO A 184 21.37 -6.49 9.43
CA PRO A 184 21.50 -7.91 9.75
C PRO A 184 21.76 -8.19 11.23
N GLY A 185 21.11 -9.23 11.75
CA GLY A 185 21.25 -9.69 13.13
C GLY A 185 20.57 -8.80 14.18
N VAL A 186 19.95 -7.69 13.77
CA VAL A 186 19.18 -6.83 14.68
C VAL A 186 17.81 -7.46 14.95
N THR A 187 17.37 -7.37 16.21
CA THR A 187 15.99 -7.60 16.62
C THR A 187 15.35 -6.25 16.98
N LEU A 188 14.35 -5.81 16.22
CA LEU A 188 13.49 -4.69 16.58
C LEU A 188 12.36 -5.22 17.47
N PRO A 189 12.38 -4.93 18.79
CA PRO A 189 11.43 -5.51 19.73
C PRO A 189 10.03 -4.88 19.57
N ALA A 190 9.01 -5.62 19.99
CA ALA A 190 7.63 -5.17 19.97
C ALA A 190 7.44 -3.82 20.69
N GLY A 191 6.56 -2.98 20.16
CA GLY A 191 6.29 -1.63 20.69
C GLY A 191 7.30 -0.57 20.25
N LYS A 192 8.17 -0.85 19.27
CA LYS A 192 9.14 0.11 18.73
C LYS A 192 8.83 0.57 17.32
N VAL A 193 9.16 1.83 17.07
CA VAL A 193 9.06 2.50 15.77
C VAL A 193 10.44 2.99 15.38
N VAL A 194 11.01 2.49 14.28
CA VAL A 194 12.23 3.08 13.69
C VAL A 194 11.87 4.43 13.11
N LEU A 195 12.63 5.47 13.47
CA LEU A 195 12.37 6.82 12.99
C LEU A 195 12.70 6.97 11.49
N PRO A 196 12.05 7.90 10.77
CA PRO A 196 12.32 8.14 9.35
C PRO A 196 13.80 8.34 9.02
N GLY A 197 14.26 7.73 7.92
CA GLY A 197 15.65 7.87 7.46
C GLY A 197 16.71 7.14 8.29
N LYS A 198 16.36 6.54 9.44
CA LYS A 198 17.33 5.97 10.38
C LYS A 198 17.84 4.60 9.97
N ASN A 199 19.13 4.36 10.21
CA ASN A 199 19.80 3.08 10.01
C ASN A 199 20.09 2.44 11.37
N VAL A 200 19.40 1.34 11.68
CA VAL A 200 19.53 0.56 12.91
C VAL A 200 20.43 -0.64 12.64
N THR A 201 21.60 -0.68 13.27
CA THR A 201 22.62 -1.72 13.04
C THR A 201 22.98 -2.52 14.28
N THR A 202 22.43 -2.17 15.45
CA THR A 202 22.63 -2.91 16.70
C THR A 202 21.33 -3.07 17.48
N ASN A 203 21.25 -4.11 18.32
CA ASN A 203 20.10 -4.31 19.20
C ASN A 203 19.90 -3.15 20.19
N GLN A 204 20.98 -2.53 20.65
CA GLN A 204 20.88 -1.36 21.53
C GLN A 204 20.17 -0.20 20.84
N GLN A 205 20.53 0.10 19.59
CA GLN A 205 19.84 1.11 18.78
C GLN A 205 18.38 0.77 18.52
N ALA A 206 18.04 -0.52 18.43
CA ALA A 206 16.67 -0.98 18.21
C ALA A 206 15.79 -0.88 19.48
N SER A 207 16.38 -0.89 20.68
CA SER A 207 15.64 -0.88 21.95
C SER A 207 15.65 0.47 22.67
N ASP A 208 16.74 1.24 22.55
CA ASP A 208 16.98 2.45 23.32
C ASP A 208 16.65 3.72 22.50
N GLY A 209 15.52 4.34 22.83
CA GLY A 209 15.06 5.57 22.17
C GLY A 209 16.00 6.76 22.37
N SER A 210 16.82 6.77 23.43
CA SER A 210 17.78 7.86 23.68
C SER A 210 18.90 7.94 22.63
N LEU A 211 19.11 6.86 21.87
CA LEU A 211 20.05 6.83 20.74
C LEU A 211 19.49 7.48 19.46
N GLY A 212 18.24 7.97 19.49
CA GLY A 212 17.65 8.73 18.39
C GLY A 212 17.39 7.91 17.12
N LYS A 213 17.28 6.59 17.25
CA LYS A 213 16.99 5.66 16.14
C LYS A 213 15.55 5.17 16.15
N VAL A 214 14.99 5.00 17.34
CA VAL A 214 13.65 4.47 17.55
C VAL A 214 12.85 5.36 18.51
N ALA A 215 11.53 5.25 18.44
CA ALA A 215 10.57 5.76 19.40
C ALA A 215 9.64 4.62 19.86
N ASP A 216 8.81 4.90 20.86
CA ASP A 216 7.76 3.98 21.30
C ASP A 216 6.52 4.08 20.40
N LEU A 217 5.88 2.95 20.18
CA LEU A 217 4.63 2.82 19.42
C LEU A 217 3.51 3.62 20.10
N THR A 218 2.68 4.29 19.30
CA THR A 218 1.49 5.03 19.76
C THR A 218 0.19 4.33 19.38
N GLN A 219 -0.93 4.71 19.99
CA GLN A 219 -2.26 4.25 19.56
C GLN A 219 -2.63 4.75 18.15
N ALA A 220 -2.09 5.90 17.75
CA ALA A 220 -2.28 6.43 16.40
C ALA A 220 -1.58 5.57 15.33
N ASP A 221 -0.41 5.02 15.65
CA ASP A 221 0.28 4.05 14.77
C ASP A 221 -0.56 2.78 14.60
N VAL A 222 -1.11 2.25 15.70
CA VAL A 222 -2.00 1.08 15.67
C VAL A 222 -3.24 1.35 14.81
N SER A 223 -3.91 2.48 15.02
CA SER A 223 -5.10 2.86 14.25
C SER A 223 -4.80 2.99 12.74
N LEU A 224 -3.63 3.56 12.40
CA LEU A 224 -3.17 3.63 11.02
C LEU A 224 -2.97 2.24 10.42
N MET A 225 -2.30 1.33 11.13
CA MET A 225 -2.04 -0.03 10.64
C MET A 225 -3.34 -0.81 10.41
N GLN A 226 -4.30 -0.71 11.34
CA GLN A 226 -5.62 -1.36 11.20
C GLN A 226 -6.35 -0.91 9.92
N GLY A 227 -6.42 0.39 9.68
CA GLY A 227 -7.02 0.93 8.45
C GLY A 227 -6.33 0.42 7.18
N ILE A 228 -4.99 0.33 7.18
CA ILE A 228 -4.25 -0.20 6.02
C ILE A 228 -4.59 -1.69 5.78
N ILE A 229 -4.73 -2.50 6.83
CA ILE A 229 -5.13 -3.91 6.66
C ILE A 229 -6.53 -4.00 6.05
N GLU A 230 -7.50 -3.25 6.56
CA GLU A 230 -8.89 -3.27 6.07
C GLU A 230 -8.97 -2.94 4.57
N VAL A 231 -8.26 -1.90 4.13
CA VAL A 231 -8.17 -1.52 2.71
C VAL A 231 -7.56 -2.63 1.87
N ASN A 232 -6.47 -3.25 2.32
CA ASN A 232 -5.77 -4.26 1.53
C ASN A 232 -6.50 -5.61 1.49
N GLU A 233 -7.25 -5.99 2.53
CA GLU A 233 -8.18 -7.13 2.47
C GLU A 233 -9.29 -6.87 1.44
N ALA A 234 -9.83 -5.64 1.39
CA ALA A 234 -10.80 -5.25 0.37
C ALA A 234 -10.20 -5.32 -1.05
N PHE A 235 -8.93 -4.97 -1.22
CA PHE A 235 -8.23 -5.13 -2.51
C PHE A 235 -8.00 -6.60 -2.88
N ALA A 236 -7.55 -7.46 -1.96
CA ALA A 236 -7.39 -8.88 -2.24
C ALA A 236 -8.69 -9.49 -2.78
N LYS A 237 -9.81 -9.18 -2.12
CA LYS A 237 -11.14 -9.61 -2.56
C LYS A 237 -11.56 -8.98 -3.88
N GLY A 238 -11.54 -7.65 -3.96
CA GLY A 238 -12.06 -6.91 -5.11
C GLY A 238 -11.33 -7.24 -6.40
N TYR A 239 -10.01 -7.38 -6.36
CA TYR A 239 -9.24 -7.79 -7.52
C TYR A 239 -9.44 -9.25 -7.90
N SER A 240 -9.65 -10.14 -6.94
CA SER A 240 -10.05 -11.52 -7.20
C SER A 240 -11.41 -11.60 -7.91
N ASP A 241 -12.38 -10.77 -7.51
CA ASP A 241 -13.69 -10.68 -8.18
C ASP A 241 -13.55 -10.19 -9.63
N LEU A 242 -12.75 -9.14 -9.86
CA LEU A 242 -12.47 -8.64 -11.21
C LEU A 242 -11.78 -9.69 -12.10
N ALA A 243 -10.78 -10.39 -11.57
CA ALA A 243 -10.04 -11.41 -12.29
C ALA A 243 -10.89 -12.65 -12.60
N THR A 244 -11.76 -13.06 -11.67
CA THR A 244 -12.73 -14.15 -11.87
C THR A 244 -13.72 -13.81 -12.99
N THR A 245 -14.14 -12.55 -13.07
CA THR A 245 -15.02 -12.07 -14.13
C THR A 245 -14.31 -12.08 -15.49
N ASN A 246 -13.10 -11.51 -15.55
CA ASN A 246 -12.23 -11.56 -16.72
C ASN A 246 -10.79 -11.21 -16.31
N LEU A 247 -9.84 -12.10 -16.62
CA LEU A 247 -8.42 -11.89 -16.32
C LEU A 247 -7.86 -10.58 -16.90
N SER A 248 -8.40 -10.10 -18.03
CA SER A 248 -7.96 -8.84 -18.61
C SER A 248 -8.38 -7.61 -17.79
N ASN A 249 -9.29 -7.72 -16.82
CA ASN A 249 -9.73 -6.59 -15.99
C ASN A 249 -8.65 -6.15 -14.98
N VAL A 250 -7.65 -7.01 -14.74
CA VAL A 250 -6.59 -6.76 -13.75
C VAL A 250 -5.22 -6.52 -14.41
N THR A 251 -5.18 -6.18 -15.70
CA THR A 251 -3.93 -5.87 -16.42
C THR A 251 -3.97 -4.48 -17.06
N GLY A 252 -2.79 -3.88 -17.27
CA GLY A 252 -2.63 -2.63 -18.02
C GLY A 252 -3.40 -1.44 -17.44
N ILE A 253 -4.07 -0.67 -18.31
CA ILE A 253 -4.95 0.44 -17.94
C ILE A 253 -6.36 -0.11 -17.73
N ASN A 254 -6.88 -0.08 -16.50
CA ASN A 254 -8.07 -0.86 -16.19
C ASN A 254 -8.86 -0.42 -14.95
N LEU A 255 -9.91 -1.19 -14.69
CA LEU A 255 -10.88 -1.03 -13.61
C LEU A 255 -10.22 -1.05 -12.23
N ALA A 256 -10.68 -0.15 -11.36
CA ALA A 256 -10.63 -0.37 -9.92
C ALA A 256 -11.77 -1.30 -9.48
N PRO A 257 -11.56 -2.14 -8.45
CA PRO A 257 -12.65 -2.86 -7.82
C PRO A 257 -13.60 -1.88 -7.13
N VAL A 258 -14.87 -2.26 -7.01
CA VAL A 258 -15.81 -1.56 -6.15
C VAL A 258 -15.60 -2.02 -4.72
N THR A 259 -15.33 -1.08 -3.82
CA THR A 259 -15.17 -1.31 -2.38
C THR A 259 -16.15 -0.41 -1.60
N SER A 260 -16.14 -0.46 -0.27
CA SER A 260 -16.92 0.47 0.55
C SER A 260 -16.47 1.92 0.41
N PHE A 261 -15.21 2.14 0.05
CA PHE A 261 -14.56 3.44 -0.02
C PHE A 261 -14.28 3.92 -1.44
N ASN A 262 -14.34 3.05 -2.44
CA ASN A 262 -14.12 3.39 -3.84
C ASN A 262 -15.24 2.84 -4.73
N PRO A 263 -15.91 3.68 -5.53
CA PRO A 263 -16.98 3.25 -6.42
C PRO A 263 -16.49 2.49 -7.66
N GLY A 264 -15.19 2.22 -7.78
CA GLY A 264 -14.54 1.68 -8.97
C GLY A 264 -14.32 2.76 -10.03
N GLY A 265 -14.21 2.34 -11.29
CA GLY A 265 -14.09 3.26 -12.43
C GLY A 265 -12.93 2.92 -13.36
N LEU A 266 -12.82 3.68 -14.45
CA LEU A 266 -11.79 3.52 -15.47
C LEU A 266 -10.95 4.81 -15.59
N PRO A 267 -9.66 4.69 -15.91
CA PRO A 267 -8.83 5.85 -16.18
C PRO A 267 -9.35 6.67 -17.36
N LYS A 268 -9.15 7.99 -17.30
CA LYS A 268 -9.50 8.93 -18.36
C LYS A 268 -8.25 9.63 -18.86
N LEU A 269 -7.85 9.36 -20.10
CA LEU A 269 -6.65 9.90 -20.72
C LEU A 269 -7.01 10.95 -21.76
N ASN A 270 -6.56 12.20 -21.55
CA ASN A 270 -6.89 13.34 -22.39
C ASN A 270 -8.39 13.43 -22.73
N GLY A 271 -9.23 13.30 -21.70
CA GLY A 271 -10.67 13.37 -21.86
C GLY A 271 -11.35 12.06 -22.26
N VAL A 272 -10.62 10.99 -22.57
CA VAL A 272 -11.16 9.73 -23.08
C VAL A 272 -11.05 8.62 -22.04
N THR A 273 -12.19 8.06 -21.62
CA THR A 273 -12.20 6.83 -20.81
C THR A 273 -11.46 5.72 -21.56
N THR A 274 -10.42 5.18 -20.93
CA THR A 274 -9.47 4.28 -21.59
C THR A 274 -9.37 2.97 -20.82
N GLN A 275 -9.59 1.87 -21.52
CA GLN A 275 -9.22 0.54 -21.07
C GLN A 275 -8.20 -0.02 -22.07
N ASN A 276 -7.04 -0.43 -21.58
CA ASN A 276 -6.00 -1.03 -22.40
C ASN A 276 -5.27 -2.12 -21.59
N PRO A 277 -5.76 -3.36 -21.64
CA PRO A 277 -5.21 -4.48 -20.88
C PRO A 277 -3.75 -4.81 -21.23
N THR A 278 -3.27 -4.40 -22.40
CA THR A 278 -1.91 -4.67 -22.92
C THR A 278 -0.91 -3.56 -22.64
N PHE A 279 -1.33 -2.47 -22.00
CA PHE A 279 -0.41 -1.41 -21.63
C PHE A 279 0.63 -1.92 -20.62
N ARG A 280 1.90 -1.56 -20.82
CA ARG A 280 3.04 -2.10 -20.05
C ARG A 280 3.03 -1.72 -18.55
N ASN A 281 2.32 -0.65 -18.19
CA ASN A 281 2.23 -0.10 -16.85
C ASN A 281 0.83 -0.32 -16.27
N ARG A 282 0.68 -0.19 -14.95
CA ARG A 282 -0.62 -0.31 -14.28
C ARG A 282 -1.19 1.08 -14.02
N ILE A 283 -2.33 1.39 -14.63
CA ILE A 283 -3.09 2.62 -14.36
C ILE A 283 -4.50 2.16 -14.03
N ILE A 284 -4.94 2.39 -12.80
CA ILE A 284 -6.07 1.67 -12.22
C ILE A 284 -7.06 2.64 -11.60
N GLY A 285 -8.34 2.45 -11.90
CA GLY A 285 -9.41 3.26 -11.29
C GLY A 285 -9.54 4.65 -11.88
N ASP A 286 -10.18 5.56 -11.13
CA ASP A 286 -10.54 6.91 -11.59
C ASP A 286 -9.32 7.86 -11.59
N VAL A 287 -8.33 7.53 -12.42
CA VAL A 287 -7.16 8.36 -12.70
C VAL A 287 -7.44 9.20 -13.94
N VAL A 288 -7.47 10.53 -13.78
CA VAL A 288 -7.69 11.49 -14.85
C VAL A 288 -6.36 12.13 -15.24
N MET A 289 -5.89 11.83 -16.45
CA MET A 289 -4.62 12.34 -16.96
C MET A 289 -4.81 13.31 -18.13
N GLN A 290 -4.00 14.37 -18.19
CA GLN A 290 -3.95 15.27 -19.35
C GLN A 290 -3.26 14.65 -20.57
N ASP A 291 -2.33 13.72 -20.37
CA ASP A 291 -1.66 13.03 -21.48
C ASP A 291 -2.58 12.00 -22.15
N SER A 292 -2.50 11.91 -23.48
CA SER A 292 -3.13 10.83 -24.24
C SER A 292 -2.31 9.54 -24.16
N LEU A 293 -2.91 8.40 -24.49
CA LEU A 293 -2.23 7.10 -24.52
C LEU A 293 -0.92 7.12 -25.34
N ASN A 294 -0.92 7.77 -26.51
CA ASN A 294 0.28 7.90 -27.36
C ASN A 294 1.38 8.73 -26.67
N ARG A 295 1.00 9.79 -25.96
CA ARG A 295 1.96 10.59 -25.18
C ARG A 295 2.54 9.79 -24.02
N LEU A 296 1.71 9.04 -23.28
CA LEU A 296 2.17 8.17 -22.21
C LEU A 296 3.15 7.09 -22.71
N ASN A 297 2.93 6.52 -23.90
CA ASN A 297 3.88 5.60 -24.51
C ASN A 297 5.29 6.17 -24.72
N LYS A 298 5.40 7.49 -24.89
CA LYS A 298 6.68 8.18 -25.12
C LYS A 298 7.30 8.78 -23.84
N ARG A 299 6.49 8.97 -22.80
CA ARG A 299 6.85 9.77 -21.61
C ARG A 299 6.94 8.98 -20.32
N MET A 300 6.41 7.77 -20.30
CA MET A 300 6.50 6.86 -19.17
C MET A 300 7.56 5.81 -19.44
N GLY A 301 8.36 5.48 -18.43
CA GLY A 301 9.19 4.29 -18.41
C GLY A 301 8.36 3.01 -18.26
N ASN A 302 8.93 2.05 -17.56
CA ASN A 302 8.38 0.73 -17.26
C ASN A 302 8.08 0.59 -15.76
N ARG A 303 7.25 -0.40 -15.42
CA ARG A 303 6.92 -0.75 -14.03
C ARG A 303 6.29 0.40 -13.21
N ILE A 304 5.53 1.26 -13.88
CA ILE A 304 4.84 2.39 -13.24
C ILE A 304 3.46 1.95 -12.78
N SER A 305 3.10 2.30 -11.54
CA SER A 305 1.79 2.04 -10.95
C SER A 305 1.09 3.34 -10.56
N LEU A 306 -0.07 3.61 -11.16
CA LEU A 306 -0.95 4.73 -10.85
C LEU A 306 -2.27 4.18 -10.31
N ARG A 307 -2.59 4.52 -9.06
CA ARG A 307 -3.64 3.85 -8.27
C ARG A 307 -4.71 4.84 -7.79
N GLY A 308 -5.86 4.84 -8.47
CA GLY A 308 -7.08 5.59 -8.12
C GLY A 308 -8.21 4.69 -7.62
N ASP A 309 -7.86 3.53 -7.06
CA ASP A 309 -8.77 2.54 -6.47
C ASP A 309 -8.97 2.69 -4.95
N GLU A 310 -8.29 3.65 -4.32
CA GLU A 310 -8.48 3.99 -2.91
C GLU A 310 -9.05 5.41 -2.76
N GLY A 311 -8.33 6.43 -3.24
CA GLY A 311 -8.76 7.84 -3.20
C GLY A 311 -9.24 8.39 -4.54
N HIS A 312 -10.14 9.40 -4.47
CA HIS A 312 -10.66 10.12 -5.63
C HIS A 312 -11.10 11.56 -5.28
N PRO A 313 -11.05 12.53 -6.21
CA PRO A 313 -10.52 12.41 -7.56
C PRO A 313 -8.99 12.38 -7.59
N PHE A 314 -8.46 11.67 -8.58
CA PHE A 314 -7.02 11.57 -8.82
C PHE A 314 -6.67 12.21 -10.16
N ASN A 315 -6.20 13.46 -10.12
CA ASN A 315 -5.89 14.26 -11.29
C ASN A 315 -4.39 14.38 -11.52
N ILE A 316 -3.94 14.11 -12.74
CA ILE A 316 -2.53 14.18 -13.14
C ILE A 316 -2.42 15.06 -14.39
N GLY A 317 -1.58 16.09 -14.32
CA GLY A 317 -1.19 16.90 -15.45
C GLY A 317 -0.32 16.13 -16.46
N ASN A 318 0.48 16.85 -17.23
CA ASN A 318 1.43 16.18 -18.12
C ASN A 318 2.62 15.63 -17.32
N VAL A 319 3.10 14.45 -17.70
CA VAL A 319 4.14 13.75 -16.94
C VAL A 319 5.39 13.48 -17.78
N PHE A 320 6.52 13.35 -17.10
CA PHE A 320 7.69 12.62 -17.55
C PHE A 320 8.07 11.66 -16.43
N MET A 321 7.87 10.37 -16.63
CA MET A 321 8.11 9.35 -15.61
C MET A 321 9.20 8.41 -16.07
N ALA A 322 10.25 8.28 -15.27
CA ALA A 322 11.21 7.20 -15.41
C ALA A 322 10.60 5.86 -14.93
N ASP A 323 11.43 4.83 -14.87
CA ASP A 323 10.99 3.51 -14.42
C ASP A 323 10.58 3.51 -12.94
N ASP A 324 9.74 2.55 -12.56
CA ASP A 324 9.45 2.27 -11.16
C ASP A 324 8.75 3.43 -10.40
N VAL A 325 8.01 4.32 -11.05
CA VAL A 325 7.22 5.35 -10.33
C VAL A 325 5.94 4.75 -9.73
N VAL A 326 5.58 5.13 -8.51
CA VAL A 326 4.29 4.79 -7.88
C VAL A 326 3.57 6.08 -7.50
N LEU A 327 2.31 6.22 -7.92
CA LEU A 327 1.43 7.27 -7.46
C LEU A 327 0.13 6.64 -6.95
N HIS A 328 -0.25 6.93 -5.71
CA HIS A 328 -1.40 6.29 -5.07
C HIS A 328 -2.23 7.34 -4.32
N ALA A 329 -3.50 7.51 -4.67
CA ALA A 329 -4.42 8.31 -3.86
C ALA A 329 -4.84 7.50 -2.61
N LEU A 330 -5.05 8.16 -1.46
CA LEU A 330 -5.45 7.50 -0.21
C LEU A 330 -6.97 7.64 -0.02
N GLU A 331 -7.61 6.66 0.63
CA GLU A 331 -9.02 6.67 1.03
C GLU A 331 -9.49 8.05 1.54
N GLU A 332 -10.69 8.48 1.10
CA GLU A 332 -11.33 9.76 1.43
C GLU A 332 -10.53 11.03 1.08
N THR A 333 -9.45 10.91 0.30
CA THR A 333 -8.63 12.07 -0.10
C THR A 333 -8.41 12.15 -1.59
N ASN A 334 -8.18 13.38 -2.05
CA ASN A 334 -7.89 13.66 -3.43
C ASN A 334 -6.36 13.64 -3.64
N LEU A 335 -5.94 13.46 -4.88
CA LEU A 335 -4.55 13.63 -5.29
C LEU A 335 -4.48 14.45 -6.57
N THR A 336 -3.82 15.60 -6.51
CA THR A 336 -3.69 16.51 -7.66
C THR A 336 -2.23 16.78 -7.96
N LEU A 337 -1.80 16.41 -9.17
CA LEU A 337 -0.43 16.54 -9.64
C LEU A 337 -0.40 17.48 -10.85
N GLY A 338 0.43 18.52 -10.77
CA GLY A 338 0.51 19.60 -11.75
C GLY A 338 1.08 19.21 -13.11
N SER A 339 1.46 20.21 -13.89
CA SER A 339 1.91 20.04 -15.27
C SER A 339 3.03 21.01 -15.67
N PRO A 340 4.12 20.53 -16.32
CA PRO A 340 4.60 19.16 -16.26
C PRO A 340 5.18 18.84 -14.87
N VAL A 341 5.17 17.56 -14.47
CA VAL A 341 5.96 17.05 -13.33
C VAL A 341 6.91 15.97 -13.83
N GLY A 342 8.17 16.05 -13.39
CA GLY A 342 9.19 15.06 -13.66
C GLY A 342 9.34 14.09 -12.49
N TYR A 343 9.30 12.79 -12.76
CA TYR A 343 9.44 11.72 -11.78
C TYR A 343 10.65 10.88 -12.17
N ALA A 344 11.74 10.99 -11.40
CA ALA A 344 12.91 10.15 -11.56
C ALA A 344 12.62 8.72 -11.05
N PRO A 345 13.54 7.75 -11.28
CA PRO A 345 13.28 6.36 -10.96
C PRO A 345 12.88 6.15 -9.49
N ARG A 346 11.85 5.33 -9.25
CA ARG A 346 11.40 5.02 -7.88
C ARG A 346 10.87 6.22 -7.08
N ALA A 347 10.47 7.31 -7.74
CA ALA A 347 9.73 8.36 -7.07
C ALA A 347 8.34 7.84 -6.64
N LEU A 348 7.94 8.18 -5.42
CA LEU A 348 6.65 7.82 -4.83
C LEU A 348 5.88 9.09 -4.44
N VAL A 349 4.63 9.17 -4.88
CA VAL A 349 3.68 10.16 -4.36
C VAL A 349 2.47 9.43 -3.80
N HIS A 350 2.24 9.62 -2.51
CA HIS A 350 1.10 9.06 -1.81
C HIS A 350 0.14 10.17 -1.38
N GLY A 351 -1.14 9.95 -1.65
CA GLY A 351 -2.27 10.78 -1.23
C GLY A 351 -2.39 10.84 0.28
N GLY A 352 -3.40 11.54 0.75
CA GLY A 352 -3.67 11.72 2.17
C GLY A 352 -3.71 13.18 2.60
N ARG A 353 -4.29 13.39 3.77
CA ARG A 353 -4.49 14.72 4.36
C ARG A 353 -3.46 15.00 5.44
N GLN A 354 -2.93 16.23 5.47
CA GLN A 354 -2.04 16.67 6.53
C GLN A 354 -2.72 16.56 7.91
N VAL A 355 -1.95 16.10 8.88
CA VAL A 355 -2.32 16.04 10.29
C VAL A 355 -1.84 17.33 10.96
N VAL A 356 -2.79 18.14 11.40
CA VAL A 356 -2.56 19.40 12.12
C VAL A 356 -3.16 19.24 13.51
N ASN A 357 -2.34 19.45 14.55
CA ASN A 357 -2.75 19.28 15.95
C ASN A 357 -3.40 17.92 16.24
N GLY A 358 -2.86 16.84 15.65
CA GLY A 358 -3.36 15.47 15.85
C GLY A 358 -4.60 15.10 15.05
N VAL A 359 -5.13 16.01 14.21
CA VAL A 359 -6.33 15.75 13.39
C VAL A 359 -5.99 15.87 11.90
N ALA A 360 -6.45 14.93 11.08
CA ALA A 360 -6.29 14.95 9.63
C ALA A 360 -7.26 15.95 8.98
N ASN A 361 -7.02 17.26 9.17
CA ASN A 361 -7.85 18.35 8.64
C ASN A 361 -7.05 19.41 7.86
N GLY A 362 -5.76 19.17 7.63
CA GLY A 362 -4.92 20.05 6.80
C GLY A 362 -5.18 19.86 5.30
N PRO A 363 -4.34 20.45 4.44
CA PRO A 363 -4.45 20.24 3.00
C PRO A 363 -4.08 18.81 2.60
N GLU A 364 -4.67 18.36 1.51
CA GLU A 364 -4.36 17.05 0.90
C GLU A 364 -3.10 17.09 0.04
N THR A 365 -2.52 15.93 -0.20
CA THR A 365 -1.33 15.83 -1.05
C THR A 365 -1.58 16.47 -2.42
N SER A 366 -0.71 17.40 -2.78
CA SER A 366 -0.72 18.00 -4.12
C SER A 366 0.67 18.42 -4.56
N ILE A 367 0.90 18.39 -5.86
CA ILE A 367 2.17 18.81 -6.47
C ILE A 367 1.87 19.89 -7.50
N GLY A 368 2.55 21.03 -7.40
CA GLY A 368 2.44 22.14 -8.33
C GLY A 368 3.06 21.88 -9.70
N ASN A 369 3.00 22.88 -10.56
CA ASN A 369 3.59 22.81 -11.90
C ASN A 369 5.12 22.87 -11.84
N LEU A 370 5.78 22.29 -12.84
CA LEU A 370 7.24 22.37 -13.02
C LEU A 370 8.02 21.82 -11.81
N VAL A 371 7.50 20.77 -11.17
CA VAL A 371 8.16 20.10 -10.05
C VAL A 371 9.00 18.92 -10.54
N GLY A 372 10.19 18.75 -9.98
CA GLY A 372 11.05 17.58 -10.19
C GLY A 372 11.17 16.73 -8.93
N LEU A 373 10.89 15.43 -9.04
CA LEU A 373 11.08 14.45 -7.98
C LEU A 373 12.30 13.57 -8.30
N GLY A 374 13.31 13.63 -7.44
CA GLY A 374 14.56 12.86 -7.58
C GLY A 374 14.38 11.36 -7.31
N PRO A 375 15.40 10.54 -7.62
CA PRO A 375 15.29 9.09 -7.48
C PRO A 375 14.97 8.68 -6.05
N ASN A 376 14.12 7.68 -5.84
CA ASN A 376 13.70 7.20 -4.51
C ASN A 376 13.06 8.28 -3.60
N SER A 377 12.63 9.41 -4.15
CA SER A 377 11.97 10.46 -3.36
C SER A 377 10.55 10.05 -2.95
N VAL A 378 10.10 10.54 -1.80
CA VAL A 378 8.78 10.24 -1.24
C VAL A 378 8.03 11.54 -0.95
N VAL A 379 6.80 11.66 -1.42
CA VAL A 379 5.86 12.71 -1.04
C VAL A 379 4.64 12.06 -0.40
N PHE A 380 4.32 12.41 0.84
CA PHE A 380 3.15 11.87 1.53
C PHE A 380 2.52 12.92 2.44
N ARG A 381 1.18 13.04 2.37
CA ARG A 381 0.39 14.06 3.09
C ARG A 381 1.02 15.45 2.93
N SER A 382 1.37 15.87 1.72
CA SER A 382 2.20 17.08 1.52
C SER A 382 1.83 17.89 0.30
N VAL A 383 1.93 19.22 0.42
CA VAL A 383 1.72 20.17 -0.67
C VAL A 383 3.08 20.66 -1.16
N ILE A 384 3.38 20.46 -2.44
CA ILE A 384 4.64 20.90 -3.05
C ILE A 384 4.33 22.07 -4.00
N GLY A 385 4.81 23.27 -3.66
CA GLY A 385 4.64 24.46 -4.50
C GLY A 385 5.31 24.32 -5.87
N ALA A 386 4.85 25.11 -6.84
CA ALA A 386 5.38 25.08 -8.21
C ALA A 386 6.88 25.42 -8.29
N VAL A 387 7.54 24.98 -9.36
CA VAL A 387 8.96 25.23 -9.64
C VAL A 387 9.87 24.76 -8.50
N SER A 388 9.50 23.66 -7.84
CA SER A 388 10.24 23.08 -6.72
C SER A 388 10.95 21.79 -7.13
N ALA A 389 11.89 21.33 -6.33
CA ALA A 389 12.49 20.01 -6.50
C ALA A 389 12.69 19.28 -5.17
N ILE A 390 12.52 17.96 -5.22
CA ILE A 390 12.84 17.06 -4.11
C ILE A 390 14.02 16.20 -4.53
N GLY A 391 15.10 16.24 -3.75
CA GLY A 391 16.33 15.51 -4.02
C GLY A 391 16.18 13.99 -4.00
N GLU A 392 17.25 13.32 -4.42
CA GLU A 392 17.36 11.87 -4.34
C GLU A 392 17.24 11.37 -2.90
N LYS A 393 16.52 10.25 -2.71
CA LYS A 393 16.37 9.57 -1.42
C LYS A 393 15.92 10.53 -0.31
N SER A 394 15.03 11.44 -0.65
CA SER A 394 14.48 12.45 0.23
C SER A 394 12.98 12.26 0.43
N ALA A 395 12.44 12.70 1.56
CA ALA A 395 11.01 12.65 1.80
C ALA A 395 10.47 14.02 2.20
N VAL A 396 9.29 14.35 1.71
CA VAL A 396 8.46 15.45 2.21
C VAL A 396 7.20 14.85 2.80
N PHE A 397 7.06 14.98 4.11
CA PHE A 397 6.00 14.33 4.87
C PHE A 397 5.23 15.33 5.73
N ASN A 398 3.90 15.25 5.70
CA ASN A 398 3.03 16.10 6.51
C ASN A 398 3.41 17.61 6.44
N SER A 399 3.67 18.12 5.23
CA SER A 399 4.32 19.42 5.05
C SER A 399 3.80 20.20 3.85
N THR A 400 3.87 21.53 3.94
CA THR A 400 3.61 22.46 2.83
C THR A 400 4.89 23.19 2.46
N LEU A 401 5.39 22.92 1.25
CA LEU A 401 6.52 23.64 0.68
C LEU A 401 6.01 24.78 -0.22
N PRO A 402 6.50 26.03 -0.04
CA PRO A 402 6.18 27.11 -0.95
C PRO A 402 6.79 26.86 -2.33
N GLN A 403 6.35 27.63 -3.33
CA GLN A 403 6.98 27.65 -4.65
C GLN A 403 8.47 27.98 -4.57
N TYR A 404 9.26 27.49 -5.53
CA TYR A 404 10.71 27.66 -5.60
C TYR A 404 11.48 27.03 -4.42
N THR A 405 10.96 25.93 -3.85
CA THR A 405 11.64 25.22 -2.77
C THR A 405 12.47 24.06 -3.30
N PHE A 406 13.67 23.88 -2.77
CA PHE A 406 14.57 22.80 -3.12
C PHE A 406 14.90 22.00 -1.86
N ILE A 407 14.50 20.73 -1.82
CA ILE A 407 14.92 19.79 -0.79
C ILE A 407 16.16 19.07 -1.29
N ASN A 408 17.23 19.12 -0.51
CA ASN A 408 18.50 18.46 -0.84
C ASN A 408 18.34 16.93 -0.87
N ASN A 409 19.32 16.25 -1.45
CA ASN A 409 19.39 14.78 -1.41
C ASN A 409 19.49 14.27 0.04
N ASN A 410 19.06 13.03 0.27
CA ASN A 410 19.12 12.32 1.55
C ASN A 410 18.51 13.12 2.71
N THR A 411 17.43 13.86 2.45
CA THR A 411 16.81 14.77 3.43
C THR A 411 15.36 14.37 3.68
N ILE A 412 15.02 14.14 4.94
CA ILE A 412 13.65 14.06 5.41
C ILE A 412 13.24 15.46 5.84
N TYR A 413 12.24 16.03 5.18
CA TYR A 413 11.56 17.26 5.59
C TYR A 413 10.16 16.89 6.06
N ALA A 414 9.89 17.03 7.35
CA ALA A 414 8.64 16.62 7.94
C ALA A 414 8.04 17.66 8.89
N ASN A 415 6.71 17.66 8.99
CA ASN A 415 5.94 18.52 9.88
C ASN A 415 6.28 20.02 9.71
N ASN A 416 6.24 20.51 8.47
CA ASN A 416 6.58 21.90 8.10
C ASN A 416 7.97 22.34 8.58
N GLY A 417 8.94 21.42 8.52
CA GLY A 417 10.33 21.68 8.90
C GLY A 417 10.62 21.56 10.39
N ALA A 418 9.64 21.16 11.21
CA ALA A 418 9.91 20.79 12.60
C ALA A 418 10.86 19.60 12.71
N ILE A 419 10.87 18.74 11.69
CA ILE A 419 11.85 17.66 11.53
C ILE A 419 12.57 17.87 10.20
N ILE A 420 13.88 18.09 10.29
CA ILE A 420 14.79 18.03 9.15
C ILE A 420 15.91 17.08 9.54
N SER A 421 15.97 15.90 8.92
CA SER A 421 16.95 14.87 9.28
C SER A 421 17.55 14.20 8.04
N PRO A 422 18.81 13.76 8.11
CA PRO A 422 19.41 13.01 7.02
C PRO A 422 18.85 11.58 6.94
N VAL A 423 18.91 11.00 5.75
CA VAL A 423 18.86 9.55 5.56
C VAL A 423 20.26 8.98 5.78
N GLU A 424 20.37 7.96 6.64
CA GLU A 424 21.65 7.53 7.23
C GLU A 424 22.31 6.33 6.52
N TRP A 425 21.76 5.87 5.41
CA TRP A 425 22.22 4.69 4.67
C TRP A 425 22.03 4.87 3.18
#